data_AF-A0A7R9V4R6-F1
#
_entry.id   AF-A0A7R9V4R6-F1
#
_cell.length_a   1.000
_cell.length_b   1.000
_cell.length_c   1.000
_cell.angle_alpha   90.00
_cell.angle_beta   90.00
_cell.angle_gamma   90.00
#
_symmetry.space_group_name_H-M   'P 1'
#
loop_
_entity.id
_entity.type
_entity.pdbx_description
1 polymer ?
#
loop_
_entity_poly.entity_id
_entity_poly.type
_entity_poly.pdbx_seq_one_letter_code
_entity_poly.pdbx_strand_id
1 'polypeptide(L)'
;DFGSFPDKVVSLLERCGVQRVQSGVSFQAVLTVRGNESTFRIVETNDFKQLPHITLAFHPGDDVSVKEFLAFRLGEVKASHEGLAADLKSTQDAHASVSLRLADTESELASLRERHARTLMQADADAKAAHAAAAEAALEERCALLAAADARTAELERRLRSQLDEAGSKSAALDADVRRLRDAKYELDARVSELSHQLGSAQGNVRALEAEVARLRTAHAELSASAHEQLLALNNARAGRAADAERLTAAAA
;
A
#
# COMPACT_ATOMS: atom_id res chain seq x y z
N ASP A 1 -23.23 -39.76 89.94
CA ASP A 1 -22.08 -40.44 90.59
C ASP A 1 -20.94 -39.43 90.75
N PHE A 2 -19.77 -39.82 91.26
CA PHE A 2 -18.64 -38.90 91.44
C PHE A 2 -18.07 -38.38 90.09
N GLY A 3 -18.06 -39.21 89.05
CA GLY A 3 -17.52 -38.84 87.73
C GLY A 3 -18.34 -37.77 87.00
N SER A 4 -19.66 -37.83 87.13
CA SER A 4 -20.60 -36.85 86.52
C SER A 4 -20.83 -35.60 87.37
N PHE A 5 -20.30 -35.56 88.59
CA PHE A 5 -20.51 -34.44 89.52
C PHE A 5 -19.93 -33.10 89.03
N PRO A 6 -18.67 -33.03 88.54
CA PRO A 6 -18.10 -31.78 88.01
C PRO A 6 -18.92 -31.20 86.86
N ASP A 7 -19.34 -32.02 85.90
CA ASP A 7 -20.16 -31.59 84.76
C ASP A 7 -21.52 -31.03 85.21
N LYS A 8 -22.11 -31.64 86.25
CA LYS A 8 -23.35 -31.14 86.85
C LYS A 8 -23.14 -29.78 87.54
N VAL A 9 -22.00 -29.55 88.19
CA VAL A 9 -21.66 -28.26 88.81
C VAL A 9 -21.40 -27.20 87.74
N VAL A 10 -20.62 -27.51 86.71
CA VAL A 10 -20.31 -26.60 85.59
C VAL A 10 -21.59 -26.17 84.88
N SER A 11 -22.46 -27.11 84.49
CA SER A 11 -23.72 -26.80 83.81
C SER A 11 -24.68 -25.94 84.65
N LEU A 12 -24.66 -26.05 85.98
CA LEU A 12 -25.42 -25.17 86.87
C LEU A 12 -24.79 -23.78 86.97
N LEU A 13 -23.45 -23.67 87.04
CA LEU A 13 -22.73 -22.39 87.04
C LEU A 13 -22.90 -21.61 85.73
N GLU A 14 -22.89 -22.31 84.59
CA GLU A 14 -23.17 -21.73 83.27
C GLU A 14 -24.59 -21.13 83.22
N ARG A 15 -25.60 -21.81 83.80
CA ARG A 15 -26.97 -21.28 83.90
C ARG A 15 -27.05 -20.01 84.76
N CYS A 16 -26.20 -19.88 85.77
CA CYS A 16 -26.06 -18.65 86.55
C CYS A 16 -25.40 -17.52 85.73
N GLY A 17 -24.41 -17.84 84.89
CA GLY A 17 -23.68 -16.86 84.08
C GLY A 17 -24.45 -16.31 82.86
N VAL A 18 -25.40 -17.08 82.32
CA VAL A 18 -26.14 -16.75 81.08
C VAL A 18 -27.49 -16.05 81.37
N GLN A 19 -27.69 -15.50 82.57
CA GLN A 19 -28.98 -15.01 83.07
C GLN A 19 -29.76 -14.15 82.05
N ARG A 20 -30.75 -14.74 81.36
CA ARG A 20 -31.71 -14.03 80.52
C ARG A 20 -32.90 -13.67 81.40
N VAL A 21 -33.15 -12.38 81.57
CA VAL A 21 -34.26 -11.78 82.36
C VAL A 21 -35.66 -12.17 81.83
N GLN A 22 -35.77 -12.97 80.77
CA GLN A 22 -37.00 -13.16 80.00
C GLN A 22 -37.91 -14.33 80.42
N SER A 23 -37.49 -15.24 81.31
CA SER A 23 -38.23 -16.51 81.53
C SER A 23 -38.93 -16.70 82.89
N GLY A 24 -39.02 -15.67 83.76
CA GLY A 24 -39.68 -15.80 85.08
C GLY A 24 -39.01 -16.82 86.03
N VAL A 25 -37.90 -17.42 85.60
CA VAL A 25 -37.10 -18.40 86.33
C VAL A 25 -35.65 -17.95 86.24
N SER A 26 -35.03 -17.67 87.38
CA SER A 26 -33.64 -17.22 87.46
C SER A 26 -32.80 -18.18 88.29
N PHE A 27 -31.67 -18.61 87.73
CA PHE A 27 -30.65 -19.34 88.47
C PHE A 27 -29.71 -18.35 89.16
N GLN A 28 -29.48 -18.53 90.46
CA GLN A 28 -28.60 -17.68 91.26
C GLN A 28 -27.62 -18.54 92.06
N ALA A 29 -26.34 -18.18 91.98
CA ALA A 29 -25.31 -18.70 92.86
C ALA A 29 -25.26 -17.86 94.15
N VAL A 30 -25.45 -18.48 95.30
CA VAL A 30 -25.51 -17.83 96.61
C VAL A 30 -24.47 -18.44 97.52
N LEU A 31 -23.54 -17.60 98.00
CA LEU A 31 -22.58 -17.97 99.05
C LEU A 31 -23.03 -17.34 100.37
N THR A 32 -23.36 -18.17 101.36
CA THR A 32 -23.66 -17.72 102.72
C THR A 32 -22.47 -18.02 103.61
N VAL A 33 -21.92 -17.01 104.28
CA VAL A 33 -20.77 -17.15 105.20
C VAL A 33 -21.25 -16.90 106.63
N ARG A 34 -20.95 -17.83 107.54
CA ARG A 34 -21.29 -17.76 108.98
C ARG A 34 -20.08 -18.21 109.81
N GLY A 35 -19.27 -17.27 110.27
CA GLY A 35 -18.03 -17.58 110.99
C GLY A 35 -17.09 -18.41 110.11
N ASN A 36 -16.69 -19.60 110.59
CA ASN A 36 -15.79 -20.50 109.87
C ASN A 36 -16.52 -21.49 108.94
N GLU A 37 -17.85 -21.43 108.85
CA GLU A 37 -18.64 -22.26 107.93
C GLU A 37 -19.14 -21.40 106.77
N SER A 38 -18.98 -21.90 105.54
CA SER A 38 -19.61 -21.30 104.37
C SER A 38 -20.41 -22.32 103.58
N THR A 39 -21.56 -21.91 103.09
CA THR A 39 -22.43 -22.76 102.28
C THR A 39 -22.67 -22.10 100.94
N PHE A 40 -22.23 -22.77 99.88
CA PHE A 40 -22.50 -22.37 98.51
C PHE A 40 -23.71 -23.13 97.98
N ARG A 41 -24.68 -22.42 97.39
CA ARG A 41 -25.88 -23.02 96.82
C ARG A 41 -26.15 -22.44 95.45
N ILE A 42 -26.66 -23.28 94.54
CA ILE A 42 -27.26 -22.79 93.30
C ILE A 42 -28.76 -22.98 93.45
N VAL A 43 -29.50 -21.87 93.46
CA VAL A 43 -30.96 -21.85 93.61
C VAL A 43 -31.61 -21.43 92.31
N GLU A 44 -32.73 -22.05 92.00
CA GLU A 44 -33.65 -21.61 90.96
C GLU A 44 -34.80 -20.87 91.64
N THR A 45 -34.92 -19.59 91.34
CA THR A 45 -35.98 -18.71 91.86
C THR A 45 -37.02 -18.51 90.78
N ASN A 46 -38.28 -18.78 91.13
CA ASN A 46 -39.49 -18.41 90.38
C ASN A 46 -40.35 -17.51 91.28
N ASP A 47 -41.36 -16.84 90.74
CA ASP A 47 -42.25 -15.87 91.41
C ASP A 47 -42.89 -16.37 92.72
N PHE A 48 -42.89 -17.69 92.96
CA PHE A 48 -43.53 -18.31 94.13
C PHE A 48 -42.58 -19.04 95.07
N LYS A 49 -41.35 -19.40 94.64
CA LYS A 49 -40.47 -20.29 95.42
C LYS A 49 -39.01 -20.28 94.98
N GLN A 50 -38.14 -20.64 95.92
CA GLN A 50 -36.72 -20.92 95.68
C GLN A 50 -36.46 -22.43 95.80
N LEU A 51 -35.92 -23.04 94.75
CA LEU A 51 -35.55 -24.47 94.71
C LEU A 51 -34.02 -24.62 94.68
N PRO A 52 -33.37 -25.19 95.71
CA PRO A 52 -31.94 -25.46 95.69
C PRO A 52 -31.62 -26.67 94.81
N HIS A 53 -30.77 -26.49 93.82
CA HIS A 53 -30.29 -27.56 92.92
C HIS A 53 -29.04 -28.25 93.46
N ILE A 54 -28.20 -27.49 94.15
CA ILE A 54 -27.02 -28.02 94.81
C ILE A 54 -26.74 -27.19 96.06
N THR A 55 -26.22 -27.83 97.10
CA THR A 55 -25.76 -27.19 98.33
C THR A 55 -24.44 -27.84 98.72
N LEU A 56 -23.39 -27.04 98.77
CA LEU A 56 -22.02 -27.47 99.02
C LEU A 56 -21.50 -26.73 100.26
N ALA A 57 -20.87 -27.47 101.15
CA ALA A 57 -20.13 -26.89 102.27
C ALA A 57 -18.75 -26.46 101.77
N PHE A 58 -18.45 -25.18 101.92
CA PHE A 58 -17.16 -24.58 101.64
C PHE A 58 -16.53 -24.16 102.97
N HIS A 59 -15.21 -24.19 103.03
CA HIS A 59 -14.46 -23.63 104.15
C HIS A 59 -13.76 -22.37 103.67
N PRO A 60 -13.79 -21.27 104.43
CA PRO A 60 -12.98 -20.10 104.12
C PRO A 60 -11.50 -20.51 104.13
N GLY A 61 -10.73 -20.01 103.17
CA GLY A 61 -9.31 -20.29 103.10
C GLY A 61 -8.57 -19.68 104.29
N ASP A 62 -7.67 -20.46 104.87
CA ASP A 62 -6.69 -19.98 105.84
C ASP A 62 -5.46 -19.36 105.15
N ASP A 63 -4.56 -18.76 105.93
CA ASP A 63 -3.37 -18.09 105.39
C ASP A 63 -2.49 -19.04 104.54
N VAL A 64 -2.45 -20.32 104.88
CA VAL A 64 -1.65 -21.33 104.17
C VAL A 64 -2.24 -21.59 102.79
N SER A 65 -3.53 -21.96 102.73
CA SER A 65 -4.22 -22.25 101.46
C SER A 65 -4.32 -21.04 100.54
N VAL A 66 -4.53 -19.84 101.10
CA VAL A 66 -4.53 -18.59 100.31
C VAL A 66 -3.14 -18.30 99.76
N LYS A 67 -2.07 -18.48 100.55
CA LYS A 67 -0.69 -18.29 100.09
C LYS A 67 -0.33 -19.28 98.97
N GLU A 68 -0.71 -20.55 99.11
CA GLU A 68 -0.50 -21.55 98.06
C GLU A 68 -1.27 -21.21 96.78
N PHE A 69 -2.53 -20.80 96.89
CA PHE A 69 -3.34 -20.36 95.74
C PHE A 69 -2.73 -19.15 95.05
N LEU A 70 -2.30 -18.13 95.80
CA LEU A 70 -1.68 -16.93 95.24
C LEU A 70 -0.33 -17.24 94.58
N ALA A 71 0.49 -18.11 95.18
CA ALA A 71 1.74 -18.55 94.56
C ALA A 71 1.50 -19.29 93.24
N PHE A 72 0.48 -20.17 93.20
CA PHE A 72 0.06 -20.85 91.99
C PHE A 72 -0.42 -19.86 90.91
N ARG A 73 -1.34 -18.94 91.24
CA ARG A 73 -1.85 -17.92 90.30
C ARG A 73 -0.75 -16.99 89.79
N LEU A 74 0.18 -16.60 90.65
CA LEU A 74 1.33 -15.81 90.24
C LEU A 74 2.21 -16.57 89.22
N GLY A 75 2.40 -17.88 89.42
CA GLY A 75 3.09 -18.75 88.47
C GLY A 75 2.42 -18.77 87.10
N GLU A 76 1.10 -18.95 87.05
CA GLU A 76 0.33 -18.93 85.79
C GLU A 76 0.45 -17.59 85.05
N VAL A 77 0.29 -16.47 85.77
CA VAL A 77 0.38 -15.13 85.19
C VAL A 77 1.79 -14.84 84.68
N LYS A 78 2.82 -15.25 85.42
CA LYS A 78 4.22 -15.09 84.97
C LYS A 78 4.50 -15.89 83.71
N ALA A 79 4.08 -17.15 83.66
CA ALA A 79 4.25 -17.98 82.47
C ALA A 79 3.52 -17.38 81.25
N SER A 80 2.29 -16.88 81.44
CA SER A 80 1.55 -16.20 80.39
C SER A 80 2.24 -14.92 79.91
N HIS A 81 2.77 -14.12 80.83
CA HIS A 81 3.53 -12.91 80.50
C HIS A 81 4.81 -13.22 79.72
N GLU A 82 5.57 -14.23 80.15
CA GLU A 82 6.79 -14.68 79.46
C GLU A 82 6.48 -15.18 78.03
N GLY A 83 5.40 -15.95 77.86
CA GLY A 83 4.94 -16.38 76.55
C GLY A 83 4.55 -15.20 75.65
N LEU A 84 3.75 -14.27 76.16
CA LEU A 84 3.32 -13.10 75.40
C LEU A 84 4.49 -12.18 75.04
N ALA A 85 5.48 -12.04 75.93
CA ALA A 85 6.70 -11.27 75.66
C ALA A 85 7.55 -11.92 74.56
N ALA A 86 7.65 -13.26 74.54
CA ALA A 86 8.35 -13.98 73.48
C ALA A 86 7.64 -13.82 72.12
N ASP A 87 6.31 -13.94 72.10
CA ASP A 87 5.50 -13.75 70.88
C ASP A 87 5.58 -12.32 70.35
N LEU A 88 5.54 -11.32 71.24
CA LEU A 88 5.71 -9.92 70.87
C LEU A 88 7.08 -9.70 70.22
N LYS A 89 8.15 -10.23 70.82
CA LYS A 89 9.50 -10.12 70.27
C LYS A 89 9.61 -10.78 68.90
N SER A 90 9.08 -12.00 68.75
CA SER A 90 9.04 -12.71 67.47
C SER A 90 8.29 -11.91 66.39
N THR A 91 7.16 -11.32 66.76
CA THR A 91 6.36 -10.48 65.85
C THR A 91 7.12 -9.21 65.44
N GLN A 92 7.83 -8.57 66.37
CA GLN A 92 8.66 -7.40 66.10
C GLN A 92 9.82 -7.73 65.15
N ASP A 93 10.51 -8.84 65.37
CA ASP A 93 11.61 -9.30 64.51
C ASP A 93 11.10 -9.61 63.09
N ALA A 94 9.95 -10.28 62.97
CA ALA A 94 9.29 -10.55 61.70
C ALA A 94 8.89 -9.26 60.98
N HIS A 95 8.32 -8.29 61.70
CA HIS A 95 7.95 -6.98 61.15
C HIS A 95 9.18 -6.22 60.62
N ALA A 96 10.28 -6.21 61.37
CA ALA A 96 11.52 -5.60 60.94
C ALA A 96 12.06 -6.24 59.65
N SER A 97 12.04 -7.58 59.57
CA SER A 97 12.46 -8.31 58.37
C SER A 97 11.60 -7.98 57.15
N VAL A 98 10.27 -7.96 57.30
CA VAL A 98 9.35 -7.61 56.20
C VAL A 98 9.55 -6.16 55.76
N SER A 99 9.74 -5.24 56.70
CA SER A 99 9.98 -3.82 56.40
C SER A 99 11.26 -3.62 55.56
N LEU A 100 12.33 -4.36 55.89
CA LEU A 100 13.57 -4.32 55.11
C LEU A 100 13.35 -4.83 53.68
N ARG A 101 12.70 -5.98 53.53
CA ARG A 101 12.38 -6.56 52.22
C ARG A 101 11.49 -5.66 51.37
N LEU A 102 10.57 -4.94 52.02
CA LEU A 102 9.71 -3.96 51.34
C LEU A 102 10.56 -2.82 50.77
N ALA A 103 11.47 -2.25 51.56
CA ALA A 103 12.36 -1.19 51.11
C ALA A 103 13.28 -1.65 49.95
N ASP A 104 13.81 -2.87 50.02
CA ASP A 104 14.62 -3.46 48.94
C ASP A 104 13.78 -3.59 47.66
N THR A 105 12.56 -4.12 47.77
CA THR A 105 11.64 -4.30 46.63
C THR A 105 11.25 -2.96 46.01
N GLU A 106 11.01 -1.93 46.82
CA GLU A 106 10.70 -0.58 46.35
C GLU A 106 11.89 0.04 45.60
N SER A 107 13.11 -0.16 46.09
CA SER A 107 14.35 0.27 45.43
C SER A 107 14.55 -0.44 44.08
N GLU A 108 14.38 -1.76 44.04
CA GLU A 108 14.45 -2.54 42.80
C GLU A 108 13.40 -2.09 41.78
N LEU A 109 12.17 -1.83 42.23
CA LEU A 109 11.09 -1.36 41.38
C LEU A 109 11.36 0.03 40.81
N ALA A 110 11.93 0.94 41.62
CA ALA A 110 12.35 2.26 41.15
C ALA A 110 13.45 2.16 40.08
N SER A 111 14.47 1.33 40.30
CA SER A 111 15.54 1.07 39.34
C SER A 111 15.01 0.45 38.04
N LEU A 112 14.09 -0.51 38.13
CA LEU A 112 13.47 -1.14 36.96
C LEU A 112 12.65 -0.13 36.14
N ARG A 113 11.86 0.72 36.80
CA ARG A 113 11.10 1.79 36.14
C ARG A 113 12.00 2.77 35.42
N GLU A 114 13.10 3.19 36.04
CA GLU A 114 14.05 4.10 35.42
C GLU A 114 14.73 3.46 34.20
N ARG A 115 15.21 2.23 34.31
CA ARG A 115 15.78 1.49 33.17
C ARG A 115 14.77 1.34 32.04
N HIS A 116 13.53 0.97 32.36
CA HIS A 116 12.48 0.82 31.37
C HIS A 116 12.16 2.13 30.65
N ALA A 117 12.08 3.24 31.38
CA ALA A 117 11.89 4.57 30.80
C ALA A 117 13.03 4.95 29.84
N ARG A 118 14.29 4.69 30.23
CA ARG A 118 15.45 4.92 29.35
C ARG A 118 15.38 4.08 28.08
N THR A 119 15.05 2.79 28.20
CA THR A 119 14.93 1.89 27.04
C THR A 119 13.81 2.31 26.10
N LEU A 120 12.64 2.70 26.63
CA LEU A 120 11.55 3.22 25.80
C LEU A 120 11.95 4.51 25.07
N MET A 121 12.61 5.44 25.76
CA MET A 121 13.07 6.68 25.14
C MET A 121 14.11 6.43 24.05
N GLN A 122 15.04 5.48 24.28
CA GLN A 122 16.03 5.11 23.28
C GLN A 122 15.37 4.43 22.06
N ALA A 123 14.45 3.48 22.28
CA ALA A 123 13.73 2.83 21.19
C ALA A 123 12.89 3.81 20.36
N ASP A 124 12.25 4.79 20.99
CA ASP A 124 11.50 5.85 20.29
C ASP A 124 12.43 6.75 19.45
N ALA A 125 13.59 7.12 20.01
CA ALA A 125 14.60 7.89 19.27
C ALA A 125 15.15 7.10 18.07
N ASP A 126 15.49 5.82 18.26
CA ASP A 126 16.00 4.94 17.21
C ASP A 126 14.95 4.74 16.10
N ALA A 127 13.68 4.53 16.48
CA ALA A 127 12.59 4.39 15.52
C ALA A 127 12.37 5.68 14.70
N LYS A 128 12.42 6.84 15.34
CA LYS A 128 12.32 8.15 14.66
C LYS A 128 13.49 8.38 13.72
N ALA A 129 14.72 8.07 14.15
CA ALA A 129 15.90 8.20 13.32
C ALA A 129 15.84 7.27 12.09
N ALA A 130 15.45 6.01 12.29
CA ALA A 130 15.28 5.04 11.20
C ALA A 130 14.18 5.48 10.21
N HIS A 131 13.05 5.99 10.71
CA HIS A 131 11.99 6.51 9.87
C HIS A 131 12.44 7.74 9.06
N ALA A 132 13.17 8.67 9.69
CA ALA A 132 13.71 9.85 9.01
C ALA A 132 14.68 9.45 7.89
N ALA A 133 15.63 8.55 8.17
CA ALA A 133 16.59 8.06 7.19
C ALA A 133 15.90 7.34 6.02
N ALA A 134 14.88 6.51 6.29
CA ALA A 134 14.10 5.85 5.25
C ALA A 134 13.31 6.84 4.37
N ALA A 135 12.73 7.88 4.99
CA ALA A 135 12.01 8.93 4.27
C ALA A 135 12.94 9.76 3.38
N GLU A 136 14.14 10.09 3.85
CA GLU A 136 15.17 10.79 3.07
C GLU A 136 15.62 9.94 1.87
N ALA A 137 15.95 8.67 2.08
CA ALA A 137 16.33 7.76 0.99
C ALA A 137 15.22 7.60 -0.07
N ALA A 138 13.96 7.48 0.35
CA ALA A 138 12.83 7.39 -0.57
C ALA A 138 12.62 8.71 -1.35
N LEU A 139 12.87 9.86 -0.73
CA LEU A 139 12.81 11.15 -1.40
C LEU A 139 13.93 11.29 -2.45
N GLU A 140 15.15 10.89 -2.11
CA GLU A 140 16.29 10.89 -3.04
C GLU A 140 16.03 9.98 -4.25
N GLU A 141 15.55 8.76 -4.02
CA GLU A 141 15.17 7.83 -5.09
C GLU A 141 14.09 8.42 -6.00
N ARG A 142 13.04 9.00 -5.41
CA ARG A 142 11.97 9.65 -6.17
C ARG A 142 12.49 10.80 -7.02
N CYS A 143 13.37 11.63 -6.48
CA CYS A 143 14.00 12.74 -7.22
C CYS A 143 14.85 12.21 -8.39
N ALA A 144 15.62 11.14 -8.18
CA ALA A 144 16.41 10.51 -9.22
C ALA A 144 15.55 9.92 -10.34
N LEU A 145 14.44 9.26 -9.99
CA LEU A 145 13.50 8.70 -10.95
C LEU A 145 12.80 9.79 -11.78
N LEU A 146 12.39 10.89 -11.15
CA LEU A 146 11.82 12.04 -11.86
C LEU A 146 12.83 12.66 -12.83
N ALA A 147 14.06 12.90 -12.39
CA ALA A 147 15.11 13.44 -13.25
C ALA A 147 15.42 12.53 -14.45
N ALA A 148 15.44 11.21 -14.24
CA ALA A 148 15.64 10.24 -15.31
C ALA A 148 14.46 10.20 -16.30
N ALA A 149 13.23 10.31 -15.81
CA ALA A 149 12.03 10.38 -16.64
C ALA A 149 12.00 11.65 -17.50
N ASP A 150 12.36 12.80 -16.93
CA ASP A 150 12.46 14.08 -17.63
C ASP A 150 13.52 14.03 -18.72
N ALA A 151 14.71 13.50 -18.40
CA ALA A 151 15.79 13.33 -19.37
C ALA A 151 15.38 12.41 -20.54
N ARG A 152 14.70 11.30 -20.26
CA ARG A 152 14.18 10.38 -21.28
C ARG A 152 13.13 11.04 -22.17
N THR A 153 12.25 11.85 -21.58
CA THR A 153 11.22 12.59 -22.30
C THR A 153 11.85 13.62 -23.23
N ALA A 154 12.81 14.42 -22.74
CA ALA A 154 13.54 15.40 -23.54
C ALA A 154 14.29 14.75 -24.71
N GLU A 155 14.92 13.59 -24.50
CA GLU A 155 15.62 12.87 -25.57
C GLU A 155 14.65 12.31 -26.63
N LEU A 156 13.51 11.78 -26.21
CA LEU A 156 12.45 11.32 -27.13
C LEU A 156 11.89 12.48 -27.94
N GLU A 157 11.60 13.62 -27.31
CA GLU A 157 11.16 14.82 -28.01
C GLU A 157 12.19 15.29 -29.04
N ARG A 158 13.47 15.33 -28.67
CA ARG A 158 14.57 15.71 -29.57
C ARG A 158 14.64 14.78 -30.78
N ARG A 159 14.54 13.47 -30.57
CA ARG A 159 14.54 12.46 -31.64
C ARG A 159 13.34 12.62 -32.56
N LEU A 160 12.14 12.80 -32.00
CA LEU A 160 10.91 12.97 -32.79
C LEU A 160 10.95 14.27 -33.61
N ARG A 161 11.45 15.38 -33.05
CA ARG A 161 11.67 16.62 -33.79
C ARG A 161 12.64 16.41 -34.95
N SER A 162 13.78 15.77 -34.71
CA SER A 162 14.74 15.46 -35.78
C SER A 162 14.14 14.58 -36.88
N GLN A 163 13.31 13.59 -36.54
CA GLN A 163 12.62 12.74 -37.51
C GLN A 163 11.57 13.51 -38.32
N LEU A 164 10.86 14.44 -37.67
CA LEU A 164 9.88 15.30 -38.33
C LEU A 164 10.58 16.24 -39.33
N ASP A 165 11.71 16.84 -38.94
CA ASP A 165 12.50 17.72 -39.80
C ASP A 165 13.07 16.96 -41.02
N GLU A 166 13.56 15.74 -40.82
CA GLU A 166 14.06 14.89 -41.91
C GLU A 166 12.92 14.49 -42.86
N ALA A 167 11.78 14.07 -42.33
CA ALA A 167 10.60 13.73 -43.14
C ALA A 167 10.06 14.95 -43.91
N GLY A 168 10.01 16.12 -43.26
CA GLY A 168 9.62 17.38 -43.90
C GLY A 168 10.56 17.77 -45.04
N SER A 169 11.87 17.63 -44.82
CA SER A 169 12.89 17.89 -45.87
C SER A 169 12.75 16.94 -47.06
N LYS A 170 12.51 15.65 -46.82
CA LYS A 170 12.25 14.66 -47.88
C LYS A 170 10.97 14.97 -48.65
N SER A 171 9.90 15.35 -47.95
CA SER A 171 8.64 15.75 -48.59
C SER A 171 8.85 16.96 -49.50
N ALA A 172 9.53 17.99 -49.01
CA ALA A 172 9.83 19.19 -49.80
C ALA A 172 10.68 18.87 -51.04
N ALA A 173 11.66 17.97 -50.93
CA ALA A 173 12.47 17.52 -52.06
C ALA A 173 11.63 16.75 -53.10
N LEU A 174 10.79 15.81 -52.65
CA LEU A 174 9.88 15.08 -53.53
C LEU A 174 8.87 16.00 -54.22
N ASP A 175 8.33 16.99 -53.52
CA ASP A 175 7.43 17.99 -54.11
C ASP A 175 8.13 18.82 -55.20
N ALA A 176 9.40 19.20 -54.98
CA ALA A 176 10.21 19.90 -55.97
C ALA A 176 10.47 19.01 -57.21
N ASP A 177 10.79 17.73 -57.00
CA ASP A 177 10.97 16.77 -58.09
C ASP A 177 9.68 16.53 -58.88
N VAL A 178 8.54 16.40 -58.20
CA VAL A 178 7.23 16.25 -58.85
C VAL A 178 6.90 17.47 -59.72
N ARG A 179 7.18 18.69 -59.23
CA ARG A 179 7.01 19.92 -60.02
C ARG A 179 7.91 19.91 -61.25
N ARG A 180 9.20 19.64 -61.08
CA ARG A 180 10.18 19.56 -62.18
C ARG A 180 9.79 18.52 -63.23
N LEU A 181 9.38 17.33 -62.80
CA LEU A 181 8.93 16.26 -63.71
C LEU A 181 7.64 16.64 -64.44
N ARG A 182 6.72 17.35 -63.77
CA ARG A 182 5.51 17.87 -64.40
C ARG A 182 5.84 18.93 -65.46
N ASP A 183 6.75 19.85 -65.18
CA ASP A 183 7.20 20.87 -66.13
C ASP A 183 7.88 20.21 -67.35
N ALA A 184 8.79 19.27 -67.09
CA ALA A 184 9.45 18.49 -68.16
C ALA A 184 8.44 17.69 -69.00
N LYS A 185 7.40 17.13 -68.38
CA LYS A 185 6.31 16.47 -69.10
C LYS A 185 5.59 17.46 -70.02
N TYR A 186 5.20 18.63 -69.52
CA TYR A 186 4.52 19.64 -70.34
C TYR A 186 5.38 20.11 -71.51
N GLU A 187 6.68 20.30 -71.32
CA GLU A 187 7.61 20.62 -72.42
C GLU A 187 7.70 19.51 -73.47
N LEU A 188 7.78 18.25 -73.03
CA LEU A 188 7.81 17.11 -73.94
C LEU A 188 6.49 16.95 -74.69
N ASP A 189 5.35 17.10 -74.02
CA ASP A 189 4.01 17.06 -74.65
C ASP A 189 3.89 18.18 -75.72
N ALA A 190 4.38 19.40 -75.43
CA ALA A 190 4.42 20.49 -76.40
C ALA A 190 5.30 20.18 -77.60
N ARG A 191 6.50 19.61 -77.39
CA ARG A 191 7.39 19.17 -78.47
C ARG A 191 6.78 18.06 -79.32
N VAL A 192 6.12 17.09 -78.70
CA VAL A 192 5.43 16.02 -79.41
C VAL A 192 4.30 16.58 -80.27
N SER A 193 3.52 17.53 -79.74
CA SER A 193 2.45 18.19 -80.49
C SER A 193 3.00 18.97 -81.70
N GLU A 194 4.06 19.75 -81.50
CA GLU A 194 4.75 20.50 -82.57
C GLU A 194 5.33 19.57 -83.64
N LEU A 195 6.08 18.54 -83.25
CA LEU A 195 6.65 17.56 -84.19
C LEU A 195 5.55 16.80 -84.94
N SER A 196 4.43 16.48 -84.28
CA SER A 196 3.28 15.85 -84.92
C SER A 196 2.64 16.77 -85.96
N HIS A 197 2.53 18.08 -85.67
CA HIS A 197 2.05 19.06 -86.63
C HIS A 197 2.99 19.23 -87.83
N GLN A 198 4.30 19.36 -87.57
CA GLN A 198 5.33 19.44 -88.60
C GLN A 198 5.35 18.19 -89.49
N LEU A 199 5.26 17.00 -88.89
CA LEU A 199 5.15 15.74 -89.62
C LEU A 199 3.90 15.70 -90.49
N GLY A 200 2.74 16.09 -89.96
CA GLY A 200 1.50 16.18 -90.71
C GLY A 200 1.60 17.15 -91.90
N SER A 201 2.23 18.31 -91.70
CA SER A 201 2.48 19.29 -92.76
C SER A 201 3.44 18.76 -93.83
N ALA A 202 4.57 18.15 -93.43
CA ALA A 202 5.52 17.54 -94.35
C ALA A 202 4.88 16.39 -95.15
N GLN A 203 4.08 15.52 -94.50
CA GLN A 203 3.32 14.48 -95.17
C GLN A 203 2.30 15.05 -96.16
N GLY A 204 1.62 16.15 -95.80
CA GLY A 204 0.73 16.88 -96.71
C GLY A 204 1.46 17.43 -97.93
N ASN A 205 2.63 18.04 -97.73
CA ASN A 205 3.48 18.55 -98.81
C ASN A 205 4.00 17.44 -99.72
N VAL A 206 4.42 16.30 -99.16
CA VAL A 206 4.82 15.11 -99.94
C VAL A 206 3.66 14.64 -100.80
N ARG A 207 2.45 14.48 -100.24
CA ARG A 207 1.26 14.10 -101.02
C ARG A 207 0.94 15.11 -102.13
N ALA A 208 1.07 16.41 -101.87
CA ALA A 208 0.86 17.45 -102.86
C ALA A 208 1.90 17.39 -104.00
N LEU A 209 3.19 17.20 -103.65
CA LEU A 209 4.27 17.03 -104.62
C LEU A 209 4.10 15.72 -105.42
N GLU A 210 3.69 14.62 -104.78
CA GLU A 210 3.38 13.36 -105.47
C GLU A 210 2.23 13.54 -106.48
N ALA A 211 1.16 14.25 -106.08
CA ALA A 211 0.06 14.59 -106.97
C ALA A 211 0.51 15.48 -108.14
N GLU A 212 1.37 16.47 -107.87
CA GLU A 212 1.94 17.35 -108.90
C GLU A 212 2.89 16.60 -109.84
N VAL A 213 3.72 15.69 -109.32
CA VAL A 213 4.56 14.81 -110.14
C VAL A 213 3.69 13.90 -111.02
N ALA A 214 2.59 13.37 -110.50
CA ALA A 214 1.64 12.59 -111.30
C ALA A 214 1.00 13.46 -112.41
N ARG A 215 0.64 14.71 -112.09
CA ARG A 215 0.11 15.69 -113.07
C ARG A 215 1.14 16.08 -114.13
N LEU A 216 2.40 16.28 -113.74
CA LEU A 216 3.49 16.60 -114.67
C LEU A 216 3.85 15.39 -115.54
N ARG A 217 3.81 14.16 -114.99
CA ARG A 217 4.00 12.93 -115.78
C ARG A 217 2.91 12.75 -116.82
N THR A 218 1.66 13.01 -116.48
CA THR A 218 0.53 12.97 -117.43
C THR A 218 0.68 14.06 -118.49
N ALA A 219 0.97 15.31 -118.09
CA ALA A 219 1.24 16.39 -119.04
C ALA A 219 2.45 16.12 -119.96
N HIS A 220 3.54 15.55 -119.43
CA HIS A 220 4.69 15.15 -120.24
C HIS A 220 4.31 14.03 -121.21
N ALA A 221 3.52 13.04 -120.80
CA ALA A 221 3.04 11.99 -121.70
C ALA A 221 2.21 12.59 -122.85
N GLU A 222 1.33 13.55 -122.55
CA GLU A 222 0.54 14.29 -123.56
C GLU A 222 1.43 15.12 -124.50
N LEU A 223 2.42 15.85 -123.97
CA LEU A 223 3.39 16.61 -124.76
C LEU A 223 4.25 15.71 -125.64
N SER A 224 4.71 14.58 -125.13
CA SER A 224 5.44 13.58 -125.91
C SER A 224 4.58 12.99 -127.03
N ALA A 225 3.29 12.71 -126.75
CA ALA A 225 2.35 12.26 -127.76
C ALA A 225 2.15 13.33 -128.85
N SER A 226 1.93 14.59 -128.45
CA SER A 226 1.79 15.73 -129.38
C SER A 226 3.06 15.97 -130.20
N ALA A 227 4.25 15.88 -129.59
CA ALA A 227 5.52 16.01 -130.28
C ALA A 227 5.75 14.86 -131.28
N HIS A 228 5.34 13.64 -130.95
CA HIS A 228 5.36 12.51 -131.87
C HIS A 228 4.42 12.73 -133.06
N GLU A 229 3.23 13.26 -132.81
CA GLU A 229 2.26 13.64 -133.84
C GLU A 229 2.81 14.73 -134.77
N GLN A 230 3.47 15.75 -134.20
CA GLN A 230 4.15 16.80 -134.97
C GLN A 230 5.33 16.27 -135.77
N LEU A 231 6.10 15.32 -135.23
CA LEU A 231 7.18 14.64 -135.96
C LEU A 231 6.65 13.82 -137.13
N LEU A 232 5.54 13.10 -136.95
CA LEU A 232 4.83 12.40 -138.03
C LEU A 232 4.36 13.39 -139.11
N ALA A 233 3.76 14.51 -138.72
CA ALA A 233 3.35 15.57 -139.64
C ALA A 233 4.54 16.18 -140.40
N LEU A 234 5.67 16.43 -139.73
CA LEU A 234 6.91 16.93 -140.33
C LEU A 234 7.54 15.93 -141.30
N ASN A 235 7.50 14.62 -140.97
CA ASN A 235 8.02 13.60 -141.87
C ASN A 235 7.14 13.48 -143.13
N ASN A 236 5.81 13.56 -142.98
CA ASN A 236 4.89 13.60 -144.11
C ASN A 236 5.11 14.85 -144.98
N ALA A 237 5.36 16.01 -144.36
CA ALA A 237 5.69 17.24 -145.10
C ALA A 237 7.06 17.18 -145.81
N ARG A 238 8.06 16.49 -145.22
CA ARG A 238 9.36 16.23 -145.87
C ARG A 238 9.24 15.25 -147.04
N ALA A 239 8.41 14.22 -146.92
CA ALA A 239 8.10 13.30 -148.03
C ALA A 239 7.41 14.04 -149.20
N GLY A 240 6.52 15.00 -148.91
CA GLY A 240 5.93 15.87 -149.92
C GLY A 240 6.96 16.77 -150.64
N ARG A 241 7.88 17.39 -149.90
CA ARG A 241 8.93 18.24 -150.48
C ARG A 241 9.97 17.48 -151.31
N ALA A 242 10.22 16.20 -151.00
CA ALA A 242 11.08 15.35 -151.81
C ALA A 242 10.44 15.02 -153.18
N ALA A 243 9.11 14.84 -153.23
CA ALA A 243 8.38 14.61 -154.47
C ALA A 243 8.30 15.86 -155.37
N ASP A 244 8.27 17.06 -154.77
CA ASP A 244 8.28 18.32 -155.52
C ASP A 244 9.68 18.72 -156.04
N ALA A 245 10.74 18.29 -155.36
CA ALA A 245 12.12 18.54 -155.78
C ALA A 245 12.53 17.72 -157.02
N GLU A 246 11.98 16.51 -157.22
CA GLU A 246 12.20 15.72 -158.45
C GLU A 246 11.47 16.28 -159.68
N ARG A 247 10.42 17.11 -159.49
CA ARG A 247 9.66 17.71 -160.60
C ARG A 247 10.30 19.00 -161.14
N LEU A 248 11.19 19.65 -160.40
CA LEU A 248 11.80 20.94 -160.77
C LEU A 248 13.17 20.83 -161.48
N THR A 249 13.84 19.67 -161.42
CA THR A 249 15.13 19.44 -162.11
C THR A 249 14.98 18.88 -163.54
N ALA A 250 13.78 18.49 -163.97
CA ALA A 250 13.52 18.02 -165.33
C ALA A 250 13.18 19.14 -166.35
N ALA A 251 13.10 20.41 -165.93
CA ALA A 251 12.62 21.54 -166.76
C ALA A 251 13.67 22.62 -167.09
N ALA A 252 14.97 22.32 -166.92
CA ALA A 252 16.07 23.23 -167.29
C ALA A 252 17.18 22.51 -168.09
N ALA A 253 16.76 21.73 -169.09
CA ALA A 253 17.59 21.29 -170.21
C ALA A 253 17.11 21.98 -171.49
#